data_AF-A0A960JI35-F1
#
_entry.id   AF-A0A960JI35-F1
#
_cell.length_a   1.000
_cell.length_b   1.000
_cell.length_c   1.000
_cell.angle_alpha   90.00
_cell.angle_beta   90.00
_cell.angle_gamma   90.00
#
_symmetry.space_group_name_H-M   'P 1'
#
loop_
_entity.id
_entity.type
_entity.pdbx_description
1 polymer ?
#
loop_
_entity_poly.entity_id
_entity_poly.type
_entity_poly.pdbx_seq_one_letter_code
_entity_poly.pdbx_strand_id
1 'polypeptide(L)'
;MVFNPLTAAIAGLIMLAIFLTGTYFWFEFSDKIDLLLSGEVFTRTAGIYSGPKTIRKGEKISPEELIAYLKAAGYVEKDRKADPARSRYTHGENTLEIEPGNTALVDGKRNYRSLTVKFSKKGESIAEIIDSDSKEDLKKTALEPELLNSIASEGDGRRKAVTFNDIPPNLVKAITVTEDRAFFEHYGVNFRGIARALWRRYENEDGDSPLDNQGGSSITQQLIKNLLLSPERSYERKAKEAYMSIILEQRLSKKEIFTLYANQIYLGQNSGVSIYGVGEAANIYFGKDVSALSLAESAFIAGIIRSPNRYNPYKNLKRVESRRNQVLDSMVEAKAIDPKQAKEAKAEGLVLNKKVDRTDLQGMQYFSAYAVEQIPRVVTNPDELQHLRVYTTIDPDLQKIANRVV
;
A
#
# COMPACT_ATOMS: atom_id res chain seq x y z
N MET A 1 57.45 -7.68 14.53
CA MET A 1 56.18 -7.96 15.22
C MET A 1 55.75 -9.36 14.79
N VAL A 2 56.15 -10.39 15.56
CA VAL A 2 55.85 -11.79 15.21
C VAL A 2 54.48 -12.11 15.77
N PHE A 3 53.49 -12.38 14.91
CA PHE A 3 52.17 -12.81 15.35
C PHE A 3 52.32 -14.13 16.13
N ASN A 4 51.86 -14.14 17.38
CA ASN A 4 51.87 -15.34 18.22
C ASN A 4 50.97 -16.40 17.54
N PRO A 5 51.47 -17.61 17.23
CA PRO A 5 50.70 -18.63 16.51
C PRO A 5 49.40 -19.01 17.22
N LEU A 6 49.36 -18.91 18.56
CA LEU A 6 48.14 -19.09 19.34
C LEU A 6 47.11 -17.98 19.07
N THR A 7 47.54 -16.72 18.96
CA THR A 7 46.65 -15.60 18.64
C THR A 7 46.09 -15.71 17.23
N ALA A 8 46.89 -16.17 16.26
CA ALA A 8 46.42 -16.43 14.90
C ALA A 8 45.42 -17.59 14.85
N ALA A 9 45.65 -18.67 15.59
CA ALA A 9 44.73 -19.80 15.69
C ALA A 9 43.39 -19.41 16.34
N ILE A 10 43.42 -18.64 17.43
CA ILE A 10 42.21 -18.13 18.10
C ILE A 10 41.44 -17.20 17.16
N ALA A 11 42.12 -16.26 16.48
CA ALA A 11 41.47 -15.38 15.50
C ALA A 11 40.83 -16.19 14.34
N GLY A 12 41.51 -17.23 13.86
CA GLY A 12 40.97 -18.14 12.84
C GLY A 12 39.71 -18.87 13.31
N LEU A 13 39.70 -19.39 14.54
CA LEU A 13 38.52 -20.05 15.12
C LEU A 13 37.34 -19.07 15.30
N ILE A 14 37.62 -17.84 15.73
CA ILE A 14 36.58 -16.80 15.86
C ILE A 14 36.01 -16.44 14.49
N MET A 15 36.85 -16.24 13.47
CA MET A 15 36.40 -15.96 12.11
C MET A 15 35.57 -17.10 11.53
N LEU A 16 35.98 -18.35 11.78
CA LEU A 16 35.22 -19.54 11.38
C LEU A 16 33.87 -19.60 12.08
N ALA A 17 33.82 -19.35 13.40
CA ALA A 17 32.57 -19.32 14.15
C ALA A 17 31.62 -18.23 13.62
N ILE A 18 32.13 -17.00 13.39
CA ILE A 18 31.34 -15.91 12.80
C ILE A 18 30.82 -16.29 11.41
N PHE A 19 31.66 -16.91 10.57
CA PHE A 19 31.28 -17.35 9.25
C PHE A 19 30.18 -18.42 9.29
N LEU A 20 30.32 -19.44 10.14
CA LEU A 20 29.33 -20.51 10.31
C LEU A 20 28.02 -19.96 10.87
N THR A 21 28.06 -19.08 11.88
CA THR A 21 26.88 -18.43 12.43
C THR A 21 26.19 -17.54 11.39
N GLY A 22 26.96 -16.74 10.64
CA GLY A 22 26.41 -15.92 9.55
C GLY A 22 25.77 -16.76 8.46
N THR A 23 26.39 -17.89 8.11
CA THR A 23 25.87 -18.87 7.13
C THR A 23 24.59 -19.54 7.65
N TYR A 24 24.55 -19.93 8.92
CA TYR A 24 23.34 -20.49 9.54
C TYR A 24 22.16 -19.51 9.45
N PHE A 25 22.36 -18.27 9.92
CA PHE A 25 21.31 -17.24 9.83
C PHE A 25 20.98 -16.85 8.39
N TRP A 26 21.92 -17.00 7.46
CA TRP A 26 21.66 -16.78 6.04
C TRP A 26 20.61 -17.75 5.53
N PHE A 27 20.78 -19.05 5.79
CA PHE A 27 19.80 -20.06 5.39
C PHE A 27 18.48 -19.87 6.13
N GLU A 28 18.51 -19.68 7.45
CA GLU A 28 17.29 -19.48 8.25
C GLU A 28 16.47 -18.29 7.75
N PHE A 29 17.12 -17.16 7.45
CA PHE A 29 16.42 -15.96 6.97
C PHE A 29 16.12 -16.01 5.48
N SER A 30 16.93 -16.68 4.66
CA SER A 30 16.59 -16.95 3.25
C SER A 30 15.31 -17.76 3.20
N ASP A 31 15.18 -18.84 3.98
CA ASP A 31 13.97 -19.65 3.99
C ASP A 31 12.75 -18.83 4.41
N LYS A 32 12.87 -17.92 5.39
CA LYS A 32 11.77 -17.01 5.78
C LYS A 32 11.42 -16.00 4.69
N ILE A 33 12.43 -15.45 3.99
CA ILE A 33 12.22 -14.49 2.90
C ILE A 33 11.66 -15.20 1.67
N ASP A 34 12.20 -16.35 1.31
CA ASP A 34 11.73 -17.17 0.20
C ASP A 34 10.33 -17.70 0.53
N LEU A 35 10.03 -18.10 1.77
CA LEU A 35 8.67 -18.42 2.19
C LEU A 35 7.75 -17.21 2.07
N LEU A 36 8.16 -16.04 2.59
CA LEU A 36 7.44 -14.80 2.43
C LEU A 36 7.11 -14.61 0.95
N LEU A 37 8.12 -14.59 0.07
CA LEU A 37 8.02 -14.36 -1.39
C LEU A 37 7.31 -15.48 -2.18
N SER A 38 7.30 -16.72 -1.67
CA SER A 38 6.65 -17.90 -2.27
C SER A 38 5.18 -18.01 -1.89
N GLY A 39 4.82 -17.53 -0.69
CA GLY A 39 3.47 -17.07 -0.44
C GLY A 39 3.14 -16.00 -1.48
N GLU A 40 1.88 -15.88 -1.87
CA GLU A 40 1.48 -14.80 -2.74
C GLU A 40 1.59 -13.46 -1.98
N VAL A 41 2.81 -12.94 -1.71
CA VAL A 41 3.05 -11.50 -1.39
C VAL A 41 2.49 -10.62 -2.51
N PHE A 42 2.35 -11.23 -3.68
CA PHE A 42 1.70 -10.69 -4.86
C PHE A 42 0.18 -10.87 -4.89
N THR A 43 -0.47 -11.42 -3.86
CA THR A 43 -1.90 -11.20 -3.67
C THR A 43 -2.08 -9.75 -3.25
N ARG A 44 -2.17 -8.91 -4.27
CA ARG A 44 -2.54 -7.48 -4.21
C ARG A 44 -3.94 -7.26 -3.60
N THR A 45 -4.50 -8.26 -2.93
CA THR A 45 -5.92 -8.55 -2.82
C THR A 45 -6.27 -9.63 -1.78
N ALA A 46 -5.36 -10.15 -0.93
CA ALA A 46 -5.82 -11.05 0.15
C ALA A 46 -6.76 -10.32 1.12
N GLY A 47 -7.93 -10.89 1.38
CA GLY A 47 -8.99 -10.21 2.12
C GLY A 47 -10.38 -10.82 1.95
N ILE A 48 -11.34 -10.22 2.66
CA ILE A 48 -12.77 -10.55 2.60
C ILE A 48 -13.42 -9.63 1.57
N TYR A 49 -14.05 -10.23 0.58
CA TYR A 49 -14.73 -9.57 -0.52
C TYR A 49 -16.25 -9.69 -0.39
N SER A 50 -16.97 -8.75 -0.97
CA SER A 50 -18.42 -8.87 -1.18
C SER A 50 -18.74 -10.03 -2.11
N GLY A 51 -20.03 -10.32 -2.26
CA GLY A 51 -20.50 -11.08 -3.41
C GLY A 51 -20.17 -10.33 -4.71
N PRO A 52 -19.86 -11.03 -5.82
CA PRO A 52 -19.72 -10.39 -7.13
C PRO A 52 -21.01 -9.66 -7.51
N LYS A 53 -20.95 -8.37 -7.86
CA LYS A 53 -22.13 -7.65 -8.34
C LYS A 53 -22.54 -8.19 -9.70
N THR A 54 -23.78 -8.63 -9.80
CA THR A 54 -24.36 -9.04 -11.08
C THR A 54 -25.11 -7.87 -11.69
N ILE A 55 -24.78 -7.51 -12.92
CA ILE A 55 -25.55 -6.55 -13.72
C ILE A 55 -26.38 -7.25 -14.79
N ARG A 56 -27.55 -6.70 -15.11
CA ARG A 56 -28.49 -7.25 -16.10
C ARG A 56 -29.00 -6.19 -17.08
N LYS A 57 -29.30 -6.63 -18.30
CA LYS A 57 -30.03 -5.80 -19.28
C LYS A 57 -31.39 -5.39 -18.71
N GLY A 58 -31.70 -4.10 -18.76
CA GLY A 58 -32.90 -3.50 -18.20
C GLY A 58 -32.83 -3.13 -16.71
N GLU A 59 -31.72 -3.41 -16.03
CA GLU A 59 -31.53 -3.02 -14.63
C GLU A 59 -31.52 -1.50 -14.47
N LYS A 60 -32.24 -1.01 -13.46
CA LYS A 60 -32.32 0.41 -13.11
C LYS A 60 -31.08 0.80 -12.30
N ILE A 61 -30.02 1.15 -13.01
CA ILE A 61 -28.77 1.64 -12.45
C ILE A 61 -28.21 2.71 -13.40
N SER A 62 -27.77 3.81 -12.82
CA SER A 62 -27.16 4.92 -13.54
C SER A 62 -25.67 4.67 -13.84
N PRO A 63 -25.08 5.33 -14.85
CA PRO A 63 -23.63 5.32 -15.06
C PRO A 63 -22.85 5.69 -13.80
N GLU A 64 -23.31 6.69 -13.06
CA GLU A 64 -22.66 7.19 -11.86
C GLU A 64 -22.63 6.15 -10.74
N GLU A 65 -23.74 5.44 -10.52
CA GLU A 65 -23.84 4.35 -9.54
C GLU A 65 -22.93 3.19 -9.92
N LEU A 66 -22.89 2.82 -11.21
CA LEU A 66 -22.03 1.74 -11.67
C LEU A 66 -20.54 2.12 -11.57
N ILE A 67 -20.18 3.36 -11.90
CA ILE A 67 -18.82 3.89 -11.71
C ILE A 67 -18.45 3.91 -10.23
N ALA A 68 -19.37 4.31 -9.34
CA ALA A 68 -19.13 4.30 -7.90
C ALA A 68 -18.83 2.88 -7.40
N TYR A 69 -19.58 1.88 -7.88
CA TYR A 69 -19.30 0.48 -7.60
C TYR A 69 -17.92 0.05 -8.13
N LEU A 70 -17.59 0.35 -9.39
CA LEU A 70 -16.30 0.00 -9.99
C LEU A 70 -15.13 0.62 -9.21
N LYS A 71 -15.25 1.89 -8.80
CA LYS A 71 -14.26 2.56 -7.94
C LYS A 71 -14.08 1.84 -6.60
N ALA A 72 -15.18 1.39 -5.98
CA ALA A 72 -15.15 0.61 -4.75
C ALA A 72 -14.52 -0.77 -4.94
N ALA A 73 -14.76 -1.42 -6.09
CA ALA A 73 -14.09 -2.64 -6.52
C ALA A 73 -12.61 -2.43 -6.94
N GLY A 74 -12.09 -1.20 -6.83
CA GLY A 74 -10.68 -0.89 -7.07
C GLY A 74 -10.33 -0.46 -8.50
N TYR A 75 -11.33 -0.32 -9.39
CA TYR A 75 -11.12 0.17 -10.74
C TYR A 75 -10.68 1.64 -10.75
N VAL A 76 -9.97 2.01 -11.81
CA VAL A 76 -9.56 3.39 -12.07
C VAL A 76 -10.01 3.85 -13.44
N GLU A 77 -10.19 5.16 -13.59
CA GLU A 77 -10.48 5.73 -14.89
C GLU A 77 -9.25 5.59 -15.80
N LYS A 78 -9.48 5.23 -17.06
CA LYS A 78 -8.44 5.09 -18.07
C LYS A 78 -7.95 6.48 -18.51
N ASP A 79 -7.09 7.07 -17.70
CA ASP A 79 -6.30 8.24 -18.08
C ASP A 79 -4.91 7.82 -18.63
N ARG A 80 -4.13 8.77 -19.17
CA ARG A 80 -2.79 8.48 -19.73
C ARG A 80 -1.76 7.97 -18.70
N LYS A 81 -2.08 7.94 -17.40
CA LYS A 81 -1.13 7.63 -16.32
C LYS A 81 -1.41 6.30 -15.62
N ALA A 82 -2.63 5.77 -15.69
CA ALA A 82 -2.99 4.52 -15.03
C ALA A 82 -2.28 3.28 -15.62
N ASP A 83 -1.78 2.38 -14.77
CA ASP A 83 -1.07 1.16 -15.19
C ASP A 83 -1.99 0.21 -16.02
N PRO A 84 -1.53 -0.25 -17.20
CA PRO A 84 -2.19 -1.28 -18.01
C PRO A 84 -2.57 -2.57 -17.25
N ALA A 85 -1.87 -2.90 -16.17
CA ALA A 85 -2.10 -4.09 -15.36
C ALA A 85 -3.30 -3.98 -14.39
N ARG A 86 -3.86 -2.77 -14.17
CA ARG A 86 -5.01 -2.56 -13.27
C ARG A 86 -6.34 -2.71 -13.99
N SER A 87 -7.39 -3.01 -13.22
CA SER A 87 -8.76 -2.92 -13.70
C SER A 87 -9.12 -1.46 -13.96
N ARG A 88 -9.63 -1.16 -15.15
CA ARG A 88 -9.90 0.20 -15.64
C ARG A 88 -11.31 0.35 -16.17
N TYR A 89 -11.79 1.59 -16.21
CA TYR A 89 -13.02 1.95 -16.91
C TYR A 89 -12.85 3.21 -17.75
N THR A 90 -13.64 3.34 -18.81
CA THR A 90 -13.76 4.57 -19.61
C THR A 90 -15.23 4.95 -19.68
N HIS A 91 -15.56 6.21 -19.39
CA HIS A 91 -16.94 6.70 -19.45
C HIS A 91 -17.12 7.67 -20.61
N GLY A 92 -18.11 7.40 -21.48
CA GLY A 92 -18.64 8.30 -22.50
C GLY A 92 -20.08 8.72 -22.16
N GLU A 93 -20.77 9.47 -23.03
CA GLU A 93 -22.10 10.04 -22.71
C GLU A 93 -23.15 9.02 -22.25
N ASN A 94 -23.21 7.83 -22.85
CA ASN A 94 -24.16 6.76 -22.50
C ASN A 94 -23.50 5.38 -22.54
N THR A 95 -22.17 5.34 -22.40
CA THR A 95 -21.39 4.13 -22.57
C THR A 95 -20.32 4.05 -21.50
N LEU A 96 -20.21 2.90 -20.86
CA LEU A 96 -19.16 2.60 -19.90
C LEU A 96 -18.39 1.37 -20.37
N GLU A 97 -17.13 1.56 -20.69
CA GLU A 97 -16.21 0.47 -20.99
C GLU A 97 -15.54 0.02 -19.69
N ILE A 98 -15.48 -1.29 -19.47
CA ILE A 98 -14.96 -1.92 -18.26
C ILE A 98 -13.89 -2.93 -18.71
N GLU A 99 -12.66 -2.72 -18.26
CA GLU A 99 -11.49 -3.52 -18.62
C GLU A 99 -10.89 -4.14 -17.35
N PRO A 100 -11.24 -5.39 -16.98
CA PRO A 100 -10.58 -6.08 -15.88
C PRO A 100 -9.10 -6.27 -16.16
N GLY A 101 -8.24 -5.87 -15.22
CA GLY A 101 -6.78 -5.97 -15.32
C GLY A 101 -6.24 -7.30 -14.83
N ASN A 102 -4.91 -7.39 -14.70
CA ASN A 102 -4.24 -8.57 -14.17
C ASN A 102 -4.56 -8.79 -12.68
N THR A 103 -4.96 -7.74 -11.97
CA THR A 103 -5.45 -7.82 -10.58
C THR A 103 -6.77 -8.60 -10.44
N ALA A 104 -7.53 -8.74 -11.53
CA ALA A 104 -8.78 -9.48 -11.57
C ALA A 104 -8.58 -11.00 -11.74
N LEU A 105 -7.35 -11.45 -11.97
CA LEU A 105 -7.04 -12.87 -12.09
C LEU A 105 -7.18 -13.55 -10.72
N VAL A 106 -7.83 -14.71 -10.72
CA VAL A 106 -7.93 -15.61 -9.57
C VAL A 106 -7.38 -16.95 -10.05
N ASP A 107 -6.35 -17.45 -9.37
CA ASP A 107 -5.64 -18.69 -9.72
C ASP A 107 -5.16 -18.71 -11.19
N GLY A 108 -4.68 -17.56 -11.68
CA GLY A 108 -4.22 -17.38 -13.06
C GLY A 108 -5.33 -17.36 -14.12
N LYS A 109 -6.61 -17.40 -13.73
CA LYS A 109 -7.76 -17.38 -14.64
C LYS A 109 -8.49 -16.04 -14.61
N ARG A 110 -8.94 -15.60 -15.79
CA ARG A 110 -9.75 -14.38 -15.95
C ARG A 110 -11.22 -14.71 -15.72
N ASN A 111 -11.70 -14.44 -14.51
CA ASN A 111 -13.08 -14.74 -14.11
C ASN A 111 -14.09 -13.64 -14.49
N TYR A 112 -13.61 -12.46 -14.87
CA TYR A 112 -14.43 -11.29 -15.21
C TYR A 112 -14.11 -10.81 -16.63
N ARG A 113 -15.16 -10.50 -17.41
CA ARG A 113 -15.08 -10.16 -18.84
C ARG A 113 -14.79 -8.68 -19.04
N SER A 114 -14.11 -8.34 -20.15
CA SER A 114 -14.10 -6.96 -20.65
C SER A 114 -15.48 -6.63 -21.20
N LEU A 115 -16.08 -5.51 -20.80
CA LEU A 115 -17.47 -5.18 -21.12
C LEU A 115 -17.61 -3.78 -21.69
N THR A 116 -18.54 -3.60 -22.63
CA THR A 116 -19.09 -2.30 -22.99
C THR A 116 -20.54 -2.27 -22.54
N VAL A 117 -20.85 -1.48 -21.53
CA VAL A 117 -22.21 -1.28 -21.02
C VAL A 117 -22.79 -0.03 -21.67
N LYS A 118 -23.91 -0.17 -22.37
CA LYS A 118 -24.66 0.98 -22.90
C LYS A 118 -25.87 1.25 -22.04
N PHE A 119 -26.10 2.52 -21.74
CA PHE A 119 -27.25 2.97 -20.96
C PHE A 119 -28.38 3.43 -21.88
N SER A 120 -29.59 3.47 -21.34
CA SER A 120 -30.73 4.08 -22.02
C SER A 120 -30.46 5.56 -22.29
N LYS A 121 -31.19 6.18 -23.23
CA LYS A 121 -31.00 7.60 -23.61
C LYS A 121 -31.07 8.57 -22.42
N LYS A 122 -31.75 8.18 -21.34
CA LYS A 122 -31.89 8.97 -20.11
C LYS A 122 -30.84 8.65 -19.04
N GLY A 123 -30.00 7.63 -19.25
CA GLY A 123 -29.01 7.18 -18.25
C GLY A 123 -29.62 6.47 -17.04
N GLU A 124 -30.88 6.05 -17.08
CA GLU A 124 -31.57 5.51 -15.89
C GLU A 124 -31.51 3.97 -15.80
N SER A 125 -31.06 3.31 -16.87
CA SER A 125 -31.04 1.84 -16.94
C SER A 125 -30.03 1.32 -17.95
N ILE A 126 -29.59 0.07 -17.77
CA ILE A 126 -28.73 -0.62 -18.72
C ILE A 126 -29.55 -1.05 -19.95
N ALA A 127 -29.15 -0.60 -21.13
CA ALA A 127 -29.76 -0.96 -22.40
C ALA A 127 -29.11 -2.20 -23.03
N GLU A 128 -27.78 -2.30 -23.01
CA GLU A 128 -27.01 -3.41 -23.59
C GLU A 128 -25.77 -3.71 -22.75
N ILE A 129 -25.35 -4.97 -22.72
CA ILE A 129 -24.10 -5.40 -22.09
C ILE A 129 -23.34 -6.20 -23.13
N ILE A 130 -22.29 -5.63 -23.71
CA ILE A 130 -21.55 -6.26 -24.80
C ILE A 130 -20.23 -6.81 -24.26
N ASP A 131 -19.96 -8.09 -24.48
CA ASP A 131 -18.63 -8.66 -24.28
C ASP A 131 -17.66 -8.03 -25.28
N SER A 132 -16.60 -7.39 -24.79
CA SER A 132 -15.67 -6.66 -25.66
C SER A 132 -14.79 -7.60 -26.48
N ASP A 133 -14.60 -8.84 -26.03
CA ASP A 133 -13.78 -9.85 -26.68
C ASP A 133 -14.62 -10.63 -27.72
N SER A 134 -15.78 -11.16 -27.32
CA SER A 134 -16.65 -11.95 -28.22
C SER A 134 -17.65 -11.14 -29.05
N LYS A 135 -17.88 -9.87 -28.69
CA LYS A 135 -18.93 -8.98 -29.25
C LYS A 135 -20.37 -9.47 -29.01
N GLU A 136 -20.57 -10.42 -28.10
CA GLU A 136 -21.89 -10.95 -27.74
C GLU A 136 -22.67 -9.97 -26.86
N ASP A 137 -23.98 -9.78 -27.13
CA ASP A 137 -24.90 -9.06 -26.22
C ASP A 137 -25.37 -10.01 -25.10
N LEU A 138 -24.88 -9.76 -23.90
CA LEU A 138 -25.10 -10.55 -22.71
C LEU A 138 -26.39 -10.11 -21.99
N LYS A 139 -27.22 -11.08 -21.61
CA LYS A 139 -28.40 -10.81 -20.77
C LYS A 139 -28.03 -10.39 -19.34
N LYS A 140 -26.93 -10.96 -18.82
CA LYS A 140 -26.41 -10.73 -17.48
C LYS A 140 -24.92 -11.03 -17.43
N THR A 141 -24.20 -10.39 -16.52
CA THR A 141 -22.78 -10.70 -16.24
C THR A 141 -22.42 -10.31 -14.80
N ALA A 142 -21.33 -10.87 -14.28
CA ALA A 142 -20.78 -10.51 -12.99
C ALA A 142 -19.60 -9.53 -13.14
N LEU A 143 -19.47 -8.63 -12.17
CA LEU A 143 -18.36 -7.70 -12.01
C LEU A 143 -17.51 -8.12 -10.81
N GLU A 144 -16.25 -7.67 -10.79
CA GLU A 144 -15.36 -7.89 -9.66
C GLU A 144 -15.99 -7.36 -8.35
N PRO A 145 -15.89 -8.10 -7.24
CA PRO A 145 -16.45 -7.69 -5.95
C PRO A 145 -15.64 -6.59 -5.27
N GLU A 146 -16.30 -5.88 -4.35
CA GLU A 146 -15.67 -4.89 -3.48
C GLU A 146 -14.87 -5.58 -2.36
N LEU A 147 -13.66 -5.09 -2.07
CA LEU A 147 -12.90 -5.52 -0.90
C LEU A 147 -13.54 -4.91 0.36
N LEU A 148 -14.06 -5.74 1.24
CA LEU A 148 -14.70 -5.31 2.49
C LEU A 148 -13.67 -5.07 3.59
N ASN A 149 -12.77 -6.05 3.79
CA ASN A 149 -11.72 -6.01 4.81
C ASN A 149 -10.45 -6.74 4.35
N SER A 150 -9.26 -6.23 4.68
CA SER A 150 -8.01 -6.99 4.49
C SER A 150 -7.76 -7.88 5.69
N ILE A 151 -7.44 -9.16 5.46
CA ILE A 151 -7.16 -10.12 6.55
C ILE A 151 -5.67 -10.07 6.95
N ALA A 152 -4.81 -9.49 6.11
CA ALA A 152 -3.39 -9.47 6.31
C ALA A 152 -2.99 -8.51 7.46
N SER A 153 -2.81 -9.08 8.66
CA SER A 153 -2.36 -8.48 9.92
C SER A 153 -3.41 -7.72 10.72
N GLU A 154 -3.51 -8.08 12.00
CA GLU A 154 -4.27 -7.46 13.09
C GLU A 154 -4.58 -5.96 12.85
N GLY A 155 -5.75 -5.70 12.26
CA GLY A 155 -6.22 -4.35 12.00
C GLY A 155 -7.21 -4.30 10.86
N ASP A 156 -8.45 -3.92 11.16
CA ASP A 156 -9.52 -3.67 10.20
C ASP A 156 -9.16 -2.56 9.20
N GLY A 157 -8.42 -2.89 8.14
CA GLY A 157 -7.93 -1.93 7.17
C GLY A 157 -8.20 -2.31 5.74
N ARG A 158 -8.80 -1.40 4.98
CA ARG A 158 -8.95 -1.51 3.53
C ARG A 158 -7.61 -1.24 2.85
N ARG A 159 -7.33 -1.92 1.73
CA ARG A 159 -6.12 -1.73 0.93
C ARG A 159 -6.47 -1.60 -0.54
N LYS A 160 -6.05 -0.50 -1.17
CA LYS A 160 -6.05 -0.35 -2.62
C LYS A 160 -4.63 -0.55 -3.13
N ALA A 161 -4.37 -1.73 -3.71
CA ALA A 161 -3.04 -2.08 -4.18
C ALA A 161 -2.64 -1.26 -5.42
N VAL A 162 -1.39 -0.81 -5.43
CA VAL A 162 -0.79 0.02 -6.49
C VAL A 162 0.51 -0.62 -6.97
N THR A 163 0.87 -0.40 -8.23
CA THR A 163 2.18 -0.75 -8.78
C THR A 163 3.14 0.43 -8.64
N PHE A 164 4.44 0.20 -8.85
CA PHE A 164 5.43 1.28 -8.83
C PHE A 164 5.07 2.43 -9.79
N ASN A 165 4.51 2.11 -10.97
CA ASN A 165 4.23 3.09 -12.01
C ASN A 165 2.97 3.92 -11.71
N ASP A 166 2.06 3.41 -10.88
CA ASP A 166 0.91 4.18 -10.41
C ASP A 166 1.33 5.32 -9.44
N ILE A 167 2.45 5.15 -8.74
CA ILE A 167 2.91 6.08 -7.71
C ILE A 167 3.52 7.32 -8.38
N PRO A 168 3.00 8.53 -8.14
CA PRO A 168 3.54 9.73 -8.74
C PRO A 168 5.02 9.93 -8.41
N PRO A 169 5.84 10.42 -9.36
CA PRO A 169 7.26 10.69 -9.09
C PRO A 169 7.49 11.61 -7.89
N ASN A 170 6.56 12.55 -7.65
CA ASN A 170 6.60 13.44 -6.49
C ASN A 170 6.43 12.66 -5.17
N LEU A 171 5.56 11.66 -5.12
CA LEU A 171 5.38 10.81 -3.94
C LEU A 171 6.57 9.88 -3.72
N VAL A 172 7.10 9.28 -4.79
CA VAL A 172 8.35 8.48 -4.70
C VAL A 172 9.48 9.31 -4.10
N LYS A 173 9.70 10.52 -4.65
CA LYS A 173 10.73 11.45 -4.15
C LYS A 173 10.45 11.93 -2.74
N ALA A 174 9.20 12.25 -2.40
CA ALA A 174 8.85 12.71 -1.06
C ALA A 174 9.18 11.63 -0.02
N ILE A 175 8.77 10.38 -0.26
CA ILE A 175 9.04 9.25 0.64
C ILE A 175 10.54 8.99 0.75
N THR A 176 11.28 8.90 -0.37
CA THR A 176 12.72 8.63 -0.30
C THR A 176 13.46 9.76 0.39
N VAL A 177 13.13 11.02 0.12
CA VAL A 177 13.80 12.16 0.77
C VAL A 177 13.60 12.17 2.28
N THR A 178 12.44 11.72 2.76
CA THR A 178 12.10 11.73 4.19
C THR A 178 12.52 10.48 4.94
N GLU A 179 12.42 9.31 4.30
CA GLU A 179 12.66 8.01 4.95
C GLU A 179 14.04 7.43 4.62
N ASP A 180 14.51 7.57 3.38
CA ASP A 180 15.77 6.97 2.93
C ASP A 180 16.31 7.63 1.64
N ARG A 181 17.06 8.73 1.80
CA ARG A 181 17.50 9.59 0.68
C ARG A 181 18.30 8.86 -0.40
N ALA A 182 19.00 7.79 -0.02
CA ALA A 182 19.85 7.01 -0.93
C ALA A 182 19.24 5.64 -1.25
N PHE A 183 17.92 5.48 -1.07
CA PHE A 183 17.23 4.19 -1.22
C PHE A 183 17.58 3.44 -2.51
N PHE A 184 17.64 4.15 -3.65
CA PHE A 184 17.95 3.54 -4.95
C PHE A 184 19.45 3.27 -5.18
N GLU A 185 20.32 3.69 -4.27
CA GLU A 185 21.79 3.63 -4.43
C GLU A 185 22.47 2.60 -3.53
N HIS A 186 21.87 2.26 -2.38
CA HIS A 186 22.47 1.34 -1.41
C HIS A 186 21.87 -0.07 -1.49
N TYR A 187 22.44 -1.01 -0.73
CA TYR A 187 22.02 -2.40 -0.71
C TYR A 187 21.67 -2.88 0.70
N GLY A 188 20.38 -2.95 1.01
CA GLY A 188 19.79 -3.32 2.31
C GLY A 188 19.98 -2.23 3.37
N VAL A 189 21.24 -1.92 3.69
CA VAL A 189 21.61 -0.95 4.72
C VAL A 189 22.34 0.24 4.08
N ASN A 190 21.93 1.45 4.47
CA ASN A 190 22.58 2.68 4.03
C ASN A 190 23.88 2.97 4.80
N PHE A 191 24.92 2.15 4.59
CA PHE A 191 26.22 2.30 5.27
C PHE A 191 26.88 3.66 5.04
N ARG A 192 26.75 4.23 3.82
CA ARG A 192 27.25 5.58 3.50
C ARG A 192 26.51 6.66 4.29
N GLY A 193 25.20 6.50 4.47
CA GLY A 193 24.38 7.37 5.32
C GLY A 193 24.82 7.31 6.78
N ILE A 194 25.02 6.11 7.32
CA ILE A 194 25.48 5.89 8.70
C ILE A 194 26.88 6.50 8.91
N ALA A 195 27.83 6.23 8.02
CA ALA A 195 29.19 6.76 8.12
C ALA A 195 29.23 8.29 8.05
N ARG A 196 28.48 8.91 7.12
CA ARG A 196 28.37 10.38 7.02
C ARG A 196 27.75 10.99 8.27
N ALA A 197 26.76 10.33 8.86
CA ALA A 197 26.10 10.81 10.06
C ALA A 197 27.03 10.73 11.29
N LEU A 198 27.80 9.64 11.43
CA LEU A 198 28.81 9.49 12.48
C LEU A 198 29.94 10.52 12.34
N TRP A 199 30.41 10.80 11.12
CA TRP A 199 31.44 11.80 10.85
C TRP A 199 30.97 13.21 11.23
N ARG A 200 29.76 13.62 10.83
CA ARG A 200 29.20 14.93 11.20
C ARG A 200 28.95 15.10 12.69
N ARG A 201 28.65 14.01 13.40
CA ARG A 201 28.53 13.99 14.86
C ARG A 201 29.88 14.20 15.55
N TYR A 202 30.97 13.76 14.92
CA TYR A 202 32.33 13.96 15.44
C TYR A 202 32.84 15.38 15.17
N GLU A 203 32.46 15.98 14.03
CA GLU A 203 32.86 17.35 13.66
C GLU A 203 32.06 18.47 14.33
N ASN A 204 30.82 18.22 14.78
CA ASN A 204 29.98 19.23 15.44
C ASN A 204 29.75 18.86 16.91
N GLU A 205 30.29 19.65 17.84
CA GLU A 205 30.08 19.54 19.30
C GLU A 205 28.64 19.88 19.75
N ASP A 206 27.72 20.17 18.83
CA ASP A 206 26.31 20.36 19.17
C ASP A 206 25.58 19.02 19.25
N GLY A 207 25.16 18.66 20.45
CA GLY A 207 24.33 17.50 20.78
C GLY A 207 22.92 17.49 20.15
N ASP A 208 22.68 18.33 19.14
CA ASP A 208 21.42 18.45 18.38
C ASP A 208 21.58 17.93 16.93
N SER A 209 22.55 17.04 16.72
CA SER A 209 22.86 16.49 15.39
C SER A 209 21.73 15.58 14.86
N PRO A 210 21.41 15.59 13.54
CA PRO A 210 20.17 15.04 12.96
C PRO A 210 19.96 13.52 13.05
N LEU A 211 20.83 12.77 13.71
CA LEU A 211 20.75 11.31 13.85
C LEU A 211 19.49 10.85 14.59
N ASP A 212 19.02 11.61 15.57
CA ASP A 212 17.81 11.27 16.32
C ASP A 212 16.53 11.78 15.61
N ASN A 213 16.68 12.70 14.65
CA ASN A 213 15.58 13.32 13.91
C ASN A 213 15.37 12.79 12.48
N GLN A 214 16.33 12.06 11.93
CA GLN A 214 16.24 11.31 10.67
C GLN A 214 16.32 9.82 11.03
N GLY A 215 15.20 9.10 10.94
CA GLY A 215 15.18 7.68 11.29
C GLY A 215 16.22 6.91 10.47
N GLY A 216 17.30 6.44 11.09
CA GLY A 216 18.43 5.81 10.42
C GLY A 216 18.17 4.43 9.82
N SER A 217 16.91 4.05 9.58
CA SER A 217 16.51 2.76 9.02
C SER A 217 16.15 2.90 7.54
N SER A 218 16.68 2.04 6.68
CA SER A 218 16.31 2.03 5.27
C SER A 218 14.84 1.62 5.08
N ILE A 219 14.25 1.99 3.94
CA ILE A 219 12.89 1.57 3.56
C ILE A 219 12.77 0.03 3.62
N THR A 220 13.79 -0.70 3.18
CA THR A 220 13.83 -2.16 3.21
C THR A 220 13.83 -2.70 4.64
N GLN A 221 14.61 -2.10 5.55
CA GLN A 221 14.59 -2.49 6.96
C GLN A 221 13.23 -2.22 7.60
N GLN A 222 12.59 -1.09 7.27
CA GLN A 222 11.24 -0.79 7.75
C GLN A 222 10.21 -1.80 7.24
N LEU A 223 10.31 -2.21 5.97
CA LEU A 223 9.45 -3.24 5.38
C LEU A 223 9.60 -4.58 6.10
N ILE A 224 10.83 -5.07 6.28
CA ILE A 224 11.11 -6.32 7.01
C ILE A 224 10.55 -6.25 8.44
N LYS A 225 10.79 -5.13 9.13
CA LYS A 225 10.29 -4.93 10.49
C LYS A 225 8.77 -5.08 10.56
N ASN A 226 8.06 -4.50 9.60
CA ASN A 226 6.59 -4.52 9.59
C ASN A 226 6.02 -5.88 9.17
N LEU A 227 6.75 -6.66 8.37
CA LEU A 227 6.27 -7.93 7.82
C LEU A 227 6.62 -9.16 8.66
N LEU A 228 7.83 -9.21 9.22
CA LEU A 228 8.40 -10.47 9.72
C LEU A 228 8.84 -10.42 11.18
N LEU A 229 8.90 -9.24 11.79
CA LEU A 229 9.49 -9.07 13.12
C LEU A 229 8.50 -8.48 14.11
N SER A 230 8.66 -8.85 15.37
CA SER A 230 7.86 -8.30 16.46
C SER A 230 8.17 -6.81 16.70
N PRO A 231 7.26 -6.05 17.35
CA PRO A 231 7.46 -4.62 17.63
C PRO A 231 8.55 -4.32 18.67
N GLU A 232 9.12 -5.33 19.34
CA GLU A 232 9.99 -5.20 20.51
C GLU A 232 11.31 -4.48 20.22
N ARG A 233 11.60 -3.37 20.89
CA ARG A 233 12.84 -2.60 20.61
C ARG A 233 14.09 -3.26 21.21
N SER A 234 14.79 -4.06 20.42
CA SER A 234 16.11 -4.62 20.78
C SER A 234 17.17 -4.42 19.68
N TYR A 235 18.45 -4.37 20.07
CA TYR A 235 19.58 -4.34 19.13
C TYR A 235 19.66 -5.63 18.30
N GLU A 236 19.29 -6.76 18.88
CA GLU A 236 19.21 -8.04 18.18
C GLU A 236 18.20 -7.97 17.02
N ARG A 237 16.98 -7.44 17.27
CA ARG A 237 16.00 -7.23 16.21
C ARG A 237 16.55 -6.30 15.13
N LYS A 238 17.28 -5.24 15.50
CA LYS A 238 17.87 -4.32 14.53
C LYS A 238 18.94 -4.98 13.65
N ALA A 239 19.73 -5.89 14.20
CA ALA A 239 20.66 -6.72 13.44
C ALA A 239 19.93 -7.68 12.49
N LYS A 240 18.84 -8.31 12.95
CA LYS A 240 17.97 -9.16 12.09
C LYS A 240 17.38 -8.35 10.94
N GLU A 241 16.83 -7.15 11.17
CA GLU A 241 16.35 -6.25 10.12
C GLU A 241 17.41 -5.95 9.06
N ALA A 242 18.62 -5.58 9.51
CA ALA A 242 19.74 -5.28 8.62
C ALA A 242 20.11 -6.49 7.75
N TYR A 243 20.26 -7.66 8.36
CA TYR A 243 20.67 -8.87 7.64
C TYR A 243 19.60 -9.36 6.67
N MET A 244 18.34 -9.42 7.11
CA MET A 244 17.20 -9.77 6.26
C MET A 244 16.96 -8.77 5.14
N SER A 245 17.25 -7.47 5.35
CA SER A 245 17.13 -6.47 4.28
C SER A 245 18.11 -6.70 3.13
N ILE A 246 19.32 -7.21 3.42
CA ILE A 246 20.31 -7.56 2.39
C ILE A 246 19.83 -8.76 1.57
N ILE A 247 19.27 -9.77 2.26
CA ILE A 247 18.70 -10.96 1.60
C ILE A 247 17.53 -10.57 0.71
N LEU A 248 16.60 -9.75 1.20
CA LEU A 248 15.43 -9.30 0.42
C LEU A 248 15.84 -8.53 -0.85
N GLU A 249 16.85 -7.67 -0.77
CA GLU A 249 17.36 -6.93 -1.93
C GLU A 249 18.07 -7.80 -2.96
N GLN A 250 18.49 -9.03 -2.60
CA GLN A 250 18.97 -10.03 -3.58
C GLN A 250 17.86 -10.71 -4.35
N ARG A 251 16.63 -10.67 -3.85
CA ARG A 251 15.48 -11.32 -4.48
C ARG A 251 14.61 -10.33 -5.25
N LEU A 252 14.55 -9.08 -4.80
CA LEU A 252 13.67 -8.05 -5.36
C LEU A 252 14.44 -6.81 -5.80
N SER A 253 14.01 -6.24 -6.91
CA SER A 253 14.46 -4.92 -7.35
C SER A 253 13.99 -3.82 -6.39
N LYS A 254 14.70 -2.68 -6.39
CA LYS A 254 14.32 -1.50 -5.59
C LYS A 254 12.89 -1.02 -5.88
N LYS A 255 12.42 -1.15 -7.12
CA LYS A 255 11.04 -0.77 -7.50
C LYS A 255 10.01 -1.70 -6.86
N GLU A 256 10.28 -3.00 -6.85
CA GLU A 256 9.40 -3.99 -6.20
C GLU A 256 9.37 -3.78 -4.68
N ILE A 257 10.51 -3.56 -4.05
CA ILE A 257 10.59 -3.28 -2.60
C ILE A 257 9.86 -2.00 -2.25
N PHE A 258 10.05 -0.93 -3.05
CA PHE A 258 9.30 0.31 -2.85
C PHE A 258 7.80 0.10 -3.01
N THR A 259 7.38 -0.71 -3.98
CA THR A 259 5.97 -1.05 -4.20
C THR A 259 5.39 -1.80 -3.01
N LEU A 260 6.11 -2.79 -2.48
CA LEU A 260 5.69 -3.53 -1.28
C LEU A 260 5.57 -2.60 -0.08
N TYR A 261 6.59 -1.78 0.16
CA TYR A 261 6.58 -0.77 1.21
C TYR A 261 5.38 0.17 1.08
N ALA A 262 5.19 0.77 -0.10
CA ALA A 262 4.12 1.73 -0.35
C ALA A 262 2.73 1.11 -0.21
N ASN A 263 2.55 -0.19 -0.42
CA ASN A 263 1.28 -0.88 -0.21
C ASN A 263 1.02 -1.31 1.24
N GLN A 264 2.05 -1.41 2.07
CA GLN A 264 1.95 -1.98 3.41
C GLN A 264 2.12 -0.99 4.55
N ILE A 265 2.71 0.18 4.29
CA ILE A 265 2.91 1.18 5.34
C ILE A 265 1.60 1.59 6.00
N TYR A 266 1.59 1.61 7.33
CA TYR A 266 0.50 2.18 8.11
C TYR A 266 0.51 3.71 7.96
N LEU A 267 -0.63 4.28 7.58
CA LEU A 267 -0.81 5.71 7.31
C LEU A 267 -1.90 6.33 8.20
N GLY A 268 -2.26 5.65 9.29
CA GLY A 268 -3.12 6.18 10.35
C GLY A 268 -4.47 5.49 10.40
N GLN A 269 -5.43 6.13 11.07
CA GLN A 269 -6.76 5.57 11.27
C GLN A 269 -7.81 6.64 10.99
N ASN A 270 -8.89 6.25 10.34
CA ASN A 270 -10.07 7.06 10.13
C ASN A 270 -11.32 6.34 10.64
N SER A 271 -12.07 6.98 11.56
CA SER A 271 -13.32 6.44 12.14
C SER A 271 -13.28 5.02 12.71
N GLY A 272 -12.11 4.50 13.08
CA GLY A 272 -11.95 3.13 13.58
C GLY A 272 -11.28 2.18 12.57
N VAL A 273 -11.18 2.58 11.30
CA VAL A 273 -10.57 1.79 10.22
C VAL A 273 -9.11 2.19 10.04
N SER A 274 -8.22 1.20 10.02
CA SER A 274 -6.80 1.40 9.77
C SER A 274 -6.54 1.65 8.29
N ILE A 275 -5.69 2.63 7.98
CA ILE A 275 -5.32 2.99 6.61
C ILE A 275 -3.94 2.40 6.36
N TYR A 276 -3.86 1.41 5.47
CA TYR A 276 -2.62 0.81 5.03
C TYR A 276 -2.39 1.08 3.54
N GLY A 277 -1.18 1.51 3.22
CA GLY A 277 -0.73 1.76 1.86
C GLY A 277 -1.17 3.09 1.27
N VAL A 278 -0.35 3.62 0.36
CA VAL A 278 -0.52 4.95 -0.24
C VAL A 278 -1.77 5.04 -1.13
N GLY A 279 -2.19 3.93 -1.74
CA GLY A 279 -3.40 3.86 -2.55
C GLY A 279 -4.66 4.11 -1.74
N GLU A 280 -4.78 3.45 -0.58
CA GLU A 280 -5.91 3.68 0.33
C GLU A 280 -5.83 5.08 0.95
N ALA A 281 -4.64 5.53 1.33
CA ALA A 281 -4.47 6.86 1.88
C ALA A 281 -4.88 7.98 0.90
N ALA A 282 -4.56 7.85 -0.39
CA ALA A 282 -5.00 8.80 -1.41
C ALA A 282 -6.54 8.88 -1.49
N ASN A 283 -7.19 7.73 -1.46
CA ASN A 283 -8.64 7.63 -1.49
C ASN A 283 -9.29 8.21 -0.21
N ILE A 284 -8.81 7.81 0.97
CA ILE A 284 -9.40 8.20 2.25
C ILE A 284 -9.16 9.67 2.58
N TYR A 285 -7.95 10.19 2.33
CA TYR A 285 -7.62 11.57 2.66
C TYR A 285 -8.07 12.57 1.59
N PHE A 286 -8.06 12.20 0.31
CA PHE A 286 -8.29 13.15 -0.79
C PHE A 286 -9.40 12.74 -1.76
N GLY A 287 -9.93 11.52 -1.68
CA GLY A 287 -10.92 11.01 -2.63
C GLY A 287 -10.35 10.81 -4.04
N LYS A 288 -9.04 10.61 -4.16
CA LYS A 288 -8.30 10.53 -5.43
C LYS A 288 -7.66 9.15 -5.62
N ASP A 289 -7.43 8.78 -6.87
CA ASP A 289 -6.45 7.73 -7.15
C ASP A 289 -5.03 8.23 -6.82
N VAL A 290 -4.15 7.32 -6.42
CA VAL A 290 -2.77 7.67 -6.05
C VAL A 290 -2.04 8.40 -7.17
N SER A 291 -2.32 8.07 -8.44
CA SER A 291 -1.68 8.66 -9.61
C SER A 291 -2.03 10.14 -9.82
N ALA A 292 -3.12 10.61 -9.19
CA ALA A 292 -3.63 11.96 -9.29
C ALA A 292 -3.21 12.88 -8.12
N LEU A 293 -2.36 12.40 -7.21
CA LEU A 293 -1.90 13.20 -6.08
C LEU A 293 -1.04 14.40 -6.54
N SER A 294 -1.31 15.57 -5.95
CA SER A 294 -0.49 16.77 -6.13
C SER A 294 0.84 16.66 -5.38
N LEU A 295 1.74 17.64 -5.58
CA LEU A 295 2.99 17.73 -4.82
C LEU A 295 2.73 17.93 -3.32
N ALA A 296 1.76 18.78 -2.97
CA ALA A 296 1.39 19.03 -1.57
C ALA A 296 0.80 17.78 -0.90
N GLU A 297 -0.05 17.05 -1.60
CA GLU A 297 -0.65 15.80 -1.14
C GLU A 297 0.40 14.67 -1.02
N SER A 298 1.33 14.60 -1.96
CA SER A 298 2.47 13.67 -1.91
C SER A 298 3.36 13.91 -0.69
N ALA A 299 3.70 15.18 -0.44
CA ALA A 299 4.48 15.58 0.74
C ALA A 299 3.74 15.32 2.05
N PHE A 300 2.42 15.45 2.05
CA PHE A 300 1.58 15.10 3.18
C PHE A 300 1.66 13.61 3.50
N ILE A 301 1.44 12.73 2.50
CA ILE A 301 1.48 11.27 2.70
C ILE A 301 2.86 10.84 3.20
N ALA A 302 3.94 11.35 2.61
CA ALA A 302 5.29 11.07 3.09
C ALA A 302 5.52 11.57 4.52
N GLY A 303 4.97 12.75 4.86
CA GLY A 303 5.15 13.37 6.17
C GLY A 303 4.53 12.61 7.33
N ILE A 304 3.42 11.90 7.09
CA ILE A 304 2.71 11.15 8.13
C ILE A 304 3.34 9.77 8.43
N ILE A 305 4.11 9.18 7.52
CA ILE A 305 4.75 7.85 7.66
C ILE A 305 5.49 7.70 9.00
N ARG A 306 6.31 8.70 9.35
CA ARG A 306 7.12 8.68 10.58
C ARG A 306 6.29 8.48 11.85
N SER A 307 5.07 9.01 11.91
CA SER A 307 4.20 8.89 13.08
C SER A 307 2.74 9.13 12.72
N PRO A 308 2.07 8.12 12.12
CA PRO A 308 0.75 8.32 11.51
C PRO A 308 -0.31 8.78 12.50
N ASN A 309 -0.25 8.26 13.74
CA ASN A 309 -1.17 8.64 14.82
C ASN A 309 -0.92 10.05 15.35
N ARG A 310 0.33 10.51 15.39
CA ARG A 310 0.70 11.88 15.83
C ARG A 310 0.30 12.92 14.78
N TYR A 311 0.40 12.55 13.51
CA TYR A 311 0.07 13.37 12.36
C TYR A 311 -1.30 13.02 11.76
N ASN A 312 -2.28 12.71 12.60
CA ASN A 312 -3.65 12.51 12.16
C ASN A 312 -4.28 13.88 11.80
N PRO A 313 -4.65 14.12 10.53
CA PRO A 313 -5.10 15.43 10.10
C PRO A 313 -6.50 15.78 10.61
N TYR A 314 -7.32 14.78 10.93
CA TYR A 314 -8.65 14.97 11.52
C TYR A 314 -8.59 15.37 13.00
N LYS A 315 -7.42 15.23 13.64
CA LYS A 315 -7.20 15.68 15.04
C LYS A 315 -6.51 17.04 15.11
N ASN A 316 -5.51 17.29 14.26
CA ASN A 316 -4.76 18.54 14.29
C ASN A 316 -4.19 18.90 12.92
N LEU A 317 -4.98 19.62 12.11
CA LEU A 317 -4.60 20.01 10.75
C LEU A 317 -3.32 20.85 10.71
N LYS A 318 -3.18 21.85 11.58
CA LYS A 318 -2.00 22.74 11.63
C LYS A 318 -0.69 21.98 11.85
N ARG A 319 -0.69 20.97 12.71
CA ARG A 319 0.49 20.11 12.95
C ARG A 319 0.87 19.35 11.69
N VAL A 320 -0.11 18.87 10.95
CA VAL A 320 0.14 18.09 9.74
C VAL A 320 0.56 18.98 8.58
N GLU A 321 0.01 20.19 8.45
CA GLU A 321 0.49 21.21 7.51
C GLU A 321 1.95 21.57 7.77
N SER A 322 2.32 21.80 9.04
CA SER A 322 3.71 22.05 9.41
C SER A 322 4.62 20.88 9.03
N ARG A 323 4.17 19.64 9.26
CA ARG A 323 4.93 18.44 8.88
C ARG A 323 5.07 18.29 7.36
N ARG A 324 3.99 18.48 6.59
CA ARG A 324 4.03 18.50 5.12
C ARG A 324 5.01 19.57 4.62
N ASN A 325 5.00 20.76 5.21
CA ASN A 325 5.89 21.84 4.81
C ASN A 325 7.37 21.48 5.05
N GLN A 326 7.69 20.80 6.15
CA GLN A 326 9.05 20.26 6.39
C GLN A 326 9.47 19.24 5.34
N VAL A 327 8.55 18.41 4.85
CA VAL A 327 8.82 17.48 3.75
C VAL A 327 9.15 18.23 2.47
N LEU A 328 8.35 19.26 2.12
CA LEU A 328 8.62 20.11 0.97
C LEU A 328 9.99 20.80 1.07
N ASP A 329 10.37 21.30 2.25
CA ASP A 329 11.70 21.86 2.48
C ASP A 329 12.80 20.81 2.28
N SER A 330 12.61 19.61 2.82
CA SER A 330 13.55 18.49 2.62
C SER A 330 13.69 18.12 1.14
N MET A 331 12.61 18.21 0.36
CA MET A 331 12.62 17.96 -1.08
C MET A 331 13.38 19.05 -1.84
N VAL A 332 13.31 20.31 -1.42
CA VAL A 332 14.13 21.39 -1.98
C VAL A 332 15.61 21.17 -1.68
N GLU A 333 15.95 20.84 -0.42
CA GLU A 333 17.33 20.52 -0.02
C GLU A 333 17.93 19.37 -0.83
N ALA A 334 17.12 18.35 -1.09
CA ALA A 334 17.50 17.19 -1.90
C ALA A 334 17.47 17.47 -3.42
N LYS A 335 17.17 18.71 -3.84
CA LYS A 335 17.01 19.12 -5.25
C LYS A 335 15.96 18.29 -6.00
N ALA A 336 14.99 17.74 -5.29
CA ALA A 336 13.90 16.93 -5.85
C ALA A 336 12.83 17.81 -6.53
N ILE A 337 12.68 19.03 -6.02
CA ILE A 337 11.82 20.13 -6.51
C ILE A 337 12.58 21.45 -6.38
N ASP A 338 12.15 22.49 -7.10
CA ASP A 338 12.70 23.83 -6.94
C ASP A 338 12.00 24.63 -5.82
N PRO A 339 12.61 25.71 -5.30
CA PRO A 339 12.02 26.52 -4.23
C PRO A 339 10.67 27.18 -4.59
N LYS A 340 10.42 27.46 -5.88
CA LYS A 340 9.16 28.05 -6.34
C LYS A 340 8.03 27.02 -6.26
N GLN A 341 8.26 25.80 -6.74
CA GLN A 341 7.32 24.68 -6.61
C GLN A 341 6.98 24.41 -5.15
N ALA A 342 7.98 24.44 -4.25
CA ALA A 342 7.76 24.27 -2.83
C ALA A 342 6.90 25.39 -2.24
N LYS A 343 7.14 26.66 -2.62
CA LYS A 343 6.33 27.80 -2.16
C LYS A 343 4.87 27.68 -2.62
N GLU A 344 4.65 27.29 -3.88
CA GLU A 344 3.31 27.05 -4.44
C GLU A 344 2.59 25.91 -3.71
N ALA A 345 3.26 24.76 -3.54
CA ALA A 345 2.69 23.61 -2.83
C ALA A 345 2.41 23.88 -1.32
N LYS A 346 3.19 24.76 -0.68
CA LYS A 346 2.91 25.19 0.71
C LYS A 346 1.69 26.09 0.81
N ALA A 347 1.42 26.88 -0.24
CA ALA A 347 0.25 27.76 -0.33
C ALA A 347 -1.03 26.99 -0.69
N GLU A 348 -0.92 25.81 -1.31
CA GLU A 348 -2.01 24.87 -1.49
C GLU A 348 -2.53 24.43 -0.10
N GLY A 349 -3.78 24.78 0.23
CA GLY A 349 -4.42 24.30 1.47
C GLY A 349 -4.61 22.80 1.43
N LEU A 350 -4.55 22.11 2.58
CA LEU A 350 -4.90 20.69 2.67
C LEU A 350 -6.43 20.54 2.69
N VAL A 351 -7.02 20.36 1.51
CA VAL A 351 -8.44 20.02 1.38
C VAL A 351 -8.60 18.51 1.58
N LEU A 352 -9.02 18.12 2.78
CA LEU A 352 -9.23 16.72 3.13
C LEU A 352 -10.67 16.33 2.84
N ASN A 353 -10.84 15.07 2.45
CA ASN A 353 -12.15 14.48 2.33
C ASN A 353 -12.84 14.43 3.70
N LYS A 354 -14.18 14.44 3.71
CA LYS A 354 -14.91 14.33 4.98
C LYS A 354 -14.55 13.01 5.66
N LYS A 355 -14.47 13.05 6.98
CA LYS A 355 -14.32 11.84 7.80
C LYS A 355 -15.43 10.86 7.40
N VAL A 356 -15.08 9.61 7.09
CA VAL A 356 -16.09 8.59 6.78
C VAL A 356 -17.02 8.47 7.99
N ASP A 357 -18.32 8.68 7.78
CA ASP A 357 -19.29 8.58 8.86
C ASP A 357 -19.37 7.13 9.34
N ARG A 358 -19.43 6.94 10.66
CA ARG A 358 -19.47 5.61 11.27
C ARG A 358 -20.64 4.76 10.74
N THR A 359 -21.72 5.40 10.33
CA THR A 359 -22.94 4.80 9.78
C THR A 359 -22.71 4.10 8.43
N ASP A 360 -21.83 4.62 7.57
CA ASP A 360 -21.49 3.97 6.29
C ASP A 360 -20.66 2.70 6.50
N LEU A 361 -19.93 2.61 7.62
CA LEU A 361 -19.05 1.49 7.97
C LEU A 361 -19.74 0.42 8.83
N GLN A 362 -20.75 0.78 9.63
CA GLN A 362 -21.34 -0.11 10.64
C GLN A 362 -21.88 -1.41 10.03
N GLY A 363 -22.69 -1.36 8.98
CA GLY A 363 -23.26 -2.60 8.41
C GLY A 363 -22.24 -3.55 7.80
N MET A 364 -21.22 -3.01 7.12
CA MET A 364 -20.15 -3.84 6.53
C MET A 364 -19.18 -4.35 7.59
N GLN A 365 -18.94 -3.63 8.69
CA GLN A 365 -18.09 -4.09 9.79
C GLN A 365 -18.71 -5.26 10.55
N TYR A 366 -20.01 -5.23 10.85
CA TYR A 366 -20.68 -6.37 11.49
C TYR A 366 -20.62 -7.62 10.63
N PHE A 367 -20.89 -7.49 9.32
CA PHE A 367 -20.79 -8.62 8.42
C PHE A 367 -19.35 -9.09 8.23
N SER A 368 -18.37 -8.17 8.18
CA SER A 368 -16.96 -8.55 8.09
C SER A 368 -16.49 -9.30 9.34
N ALA A 369 -16.90 -8.87 10.54
CA ALA A 369 -16.63 -9.58 11.78
C ALA A 369 -17.28 -10.98 11.79
N TYR A 370 -18.55 -11.07 11.37
CA TYR A 370 -19.22 -12.36 11.19
C TYR A 370 -18.48 -13.26 10.19
N ALA A 371 -18.04 -12.72 9.05
CA ALA A 371 -17.27 -13.45 8.07
C ALA A 371 -15.94 -13.96 8.65
N VAL A 372 -15.22 -13.13 9.42
CA VAL A 372 -14.01 -13.54 10.17
C VAL A 372 -14.30 -14.69 11.12
N GLU A 373 -15.43 -14.66 11.85
CA GLU A 373 -15.83 -15.77 12.73
C GLU A 373 -16.15 -17.07 11.97
N GLN A 374 -16.62 -16.97 10.72
CA GLN A 374 -16.92 -18.16 9.90
C GLN A 374 -15.67 -18.75 9.22
N ILE A 375 -14.64 -17.93 8.97
CA ILE A 375 -13.44 -18.33 8.23
C ILE A 375 -12.77 -19.61 8.78
N PRO A 376 -12.58 -19.81 10.09
CA PRO A 376 -11.95 -21.02 10.63
C PRO A 376 -12.67 -22.33 10.31
N ARG A 377 -13.94 -22.26 9.87
CA ARG A 377 -14.71 -23.44 9.43
C ARG A 377 -14.33 -23.92 8.03
N VAL A 378 -13.69 -23.04 7.23
CA VAL A 378 -13.37 -23.27 5.82
C VAL A 378 -11.86 -23.28 5.60
N VAL A 379 -11.12 -22.47 6.36
CA VAL A 379 -9.66 -22.38 6.31
C VAL A 379 -9.10 -22.78 7.67
N THR A 380 -8.44 -23.93 7.70
CA THR A 380 -7.89 -24.54 8.93
C THR A 380 -6.57 -23.91 9.38
N ASN A 381 -5.81 -23.32 8.47
CA ASN A 381 -4.53 -22.68 8.74
C ASN A 381 -4.64 -21.14 8.65
N PRO A 382 -4.56 -20.41 9.78
CA PRO A 382 -4.66 -18.96 9.79
C PRO A 382 -3.60 -18.24 8.95
N ASP A 383 -2.42 -18.84 8.76
CA ASP A 383 -1.35 -18.24 7.96
C ASP A 383 -1.70 -18.20 6.47
N GLU A 384 -2.52 -19.15 5.99
CA GLU A 384 -3.00 -19.17 4.59
C GLU A 384 -3.95 -18.01 4.30
N LEU A 385 -4.66 -17.48 5.30
CA LEU A 385 -5.60 -16.36 5.13
C LEU A 385 -4.91 -15.08 4.65
N GLN A 386 -3.62 -14.94 4.93
CA GLN A 386 -2.83 -13.81 4.46
C GLN A 386 -2.61 -13.82 2.94
N HIS A 387 -2.99 -14.92 2.28
CA HIS A 387 -2.83 -15.16 0.84
C HIS A 387 -4.16 -15.51 0.15
N LEU A 388 -5.31 -15.45 0.84
CA LEU A 388 -6.60 -15.87 0.27
C LEU A 388 -7.55 -14.69 0.00
N ARG A 389 -8.31 -14.80 -1.09
CA ARG A 389 -9.51 -13.98 -1.35
C ARG A 389 -10.75 -14.74 -0.88
N VAL A 390 -11.37 -14.28 0.20
CA VAL A 390 -12.60 -14.86 0.74
C VAL A 390 -13.81 -14.12 0.17
N TYR A 391 -14.51 -14.74 -0.77
CA TYR A 391 -15.74 -14.17 -1.32
C TYR A 391 -16.94 -14.50 -0.43
N THR A 392 -17.73 -13.48 -0.12
CA THR A 392 -18.90 -13.62 0.75
C THR A 392 -20.20 -13.45 -0.05
N THR A 393 -21.34 -13.52 0.63
CA THR A 393 -22.67 -13.38 0.03
C THR A 393 -23.27 -11.99 0.19
N ILE A 394 -22.60 -11.06 0.88
CA ILE A 394 -23.15 -9.72 1.12
C ILE A 394 -23.22 -8.92 -0.18
N ASP A 395 -24.34 -8.26 -0.38
CA ASP A 395 -24.54 -7.25 -1.42
C ASP A 395 -24.31 -5.86 -0.81
N PRO A 396 -23.25 -5.14 -1.23
CA PRO A 396 -22.92 -3.81 -0.70
C PRO A 396 -24.04 -2.78 -0.83
N ASP A 397 -24.83 -2.84 -1.89
CA ASP A 397 -25.87 -1.86 -2.17
C ASP A 397 -27.10 -2.12 -1.32
N LEU A 398 -27.50 -3.39 -1.16
CA LEU A 398 -28.56 -3.76 -0.21
C LEU A 398 -28.17 -3.41 1.23
N GLN A 399 -26.91 -3.61 1.61
CA GLN A 399 -26.44 -3.25 2.95
C GLN A 399 -26.48 -1.73 3.18
N LYS A 400 -26.08 -0.92 2.19
CA LYS A 400 -26.18 0.55 2.27
C LYS A 400 -27.63 1.01 2.40
N ILE A 401 -28.56 0.38 1.68
CA ILE A 401 -30.00 0.66 1.81
C ILE A 401 -30.47 0.30 3.22
N ALA A 402 -30.13 -0.90 3.72
CA ALA A 402 -30.52 -1.35 5.05
C ALA A 402 -30.00 -0.39 6.15
N ASN A 403 -28.74 0.02 6.09
CA ASN A 403 -28.14 0.96 7.05
C ASN A 403 -28.74 2.37 7.01
N ARG A 404 -29.38 2.77 5.91
CA ARG A 404 -30.05 4.08 5.80
C ARG A 404 -31.46 4.05 6.39
N VAL A 405 -32.08 2.88 6.40
CA VAL A 405 -33.45 2.67 6.90
C VAL A 405 -33.46 2.49 8.42
N VAL A 406 -32.43 1.85 8.96
CA VAL A 406 -32.18 1.71 10.41
C VAL A 406 -31.52 2.98 10.94
#